data_AF-A0A1U7LMY0-F1
#
_entry.id   AF-A0A1U7LMY0-F1
#
_cell.length_a   1.000
_cell.length_b   1.000
_cell.length_c   1.000
_cell.angle_alpha   90.00
_cell.angle_beta   90.00
_cell.angle_gamma   90.00
#
_symmetry.space_group_name_H-M   'P 1'
#
loop_
_entity.id
_entity.type
_entity.pdbx_description
1 polymer ?
#
loop_
_entity_poly.entity_id
_entity_poly.type
_entity_poly.pdbx_seq_one_letter_code
_entity_poly.pdbx_strand_id
1 'polypeptide(L)'
;MRPQSNHLYRDTKVNTSLAESIMKRAAAFVPELLTNGLPPEKGGFDVISHNVGFRPSRKGGIRLEAEDKSLKVSGKSKVLPLYHAYGASGAGYQCSYGVAQDVVSLIVNRLSLSAKPK
;
A
#
# COMPACT_ATOMS: atom_id res chain seq x y z
N MET A 1 -6.19 -25.76 -3.71
CA MET A 1 -6.00 -24.81 -4.83
C MET A 1 -7.19 -23.86 -4.84
N ARG A 2 -7.02 -22.56 -4.58
CA ARG A 2 -8.13 -21.61 -4.82
C ARG A 2 -8.35 -21.52 -6.33
N PRO A 3 -9.60 -21.60 -6.82
CA PRO A 3 -9.88 -21.39 -8.23
C PRO A 3 -9.30 -20.03 -8.67
N GLN A 4 -8.70 -19.99 -9.85
CA GLN A 4 -8.38 -18.73 -10.54
C GLN A 4 -9.72 -18.09 -10.94
N SER A 5 -10.39 -17.46 -9.97
CA SER A 5 -11.60 -16.68 -10.24
C SER A 5 -11.23 -15.53 -11.16
N ASN A 6 -12.04 -15.29 -12.17
CA ASN A 6 -11.95 -14.24 -13.20
C ASN A 6 -12.10 -12.81 -12.62
N HIS A 7 -11.63 -12.56 -11.39
CA HIS A 7 -11.68 -11.28 -10.75
C HIS A 7 -10.74 -10.31 -11.46
N LEU A 8 -11.34 -9.33 -12.13
CA LEU A 8 -10.68 -8.13 -12.61
C LEU A 8 -9.94 -7.47 -11.44
N TYR A 9 -8.64 -7.75 -11.28
CA TYR A 9 -7.76 -7.27 -10.20
C TYR A 9 -7.59 -5.73 -10.20
N ARG A 10 -8.29 -5.03 -11.09
CA ARG A 10 -8.22 -3.59 -11.35
C ARG A 10 -9.61 -2.94 -11.44
N ASP A 11 -10.66 -3.64 -11.01
CA ASP A 11 -11.98 -3.03 -10.97
C ASP A 11 -12.04 -1.98 -9.85
N THR A 12 -12.34 -0.75 -10.23
CA THR A 12 -12.47 0.38 -9.30
C THR A 12 -13.87 0.48 -8.72
N LYS A 13 -14.83 -0.28 -9.25
CA LYS A 13 -16.23 -0.24 -8.83
C LYS A 13 -16.46 -1.03 -7.55
N VAL A 14 -17.39 -0.55 -6.73
CA VAL A 14 -17.87 -1.28 -5.55
C VAL A 14 -18.60 -2.54 -6.01
N ASN A 15 -18.24 -3.67 -5.42
CA ASN A 15 -18.96 -4.93 -5.57
C ASN A 15 -19.90 -5.11 -4.36
N THR A 16 -21.20 -4.99 -4.58
CA THR A 16 -22.24 -5.04 -3.53
C THR A 16 -22.29 -6.40 -2.85
N SER A 17 -22.24 -7.49 -3.61
CA SER A 17 -22.21 -8.85 -3.05
C SER A 17 -20.98 -9.09 -2.16
N LEU A 18 -19.81 -8.56 -2.54
CA LEU A 18 -18.61 -8.60 -1.71
C LEU A 18 -18.80 -7.79 -0.42
N ALA A 19 -19.36 -6.58 -0.52
CA ALA A 19 -19.64 -5.72 0.63
C ALA A 19 -20.59 -6.41 1.63
N GLU A 20 -21.71 -6.97 1.16
CA GLU A 20 -22.66 -7.76 1.96
C GLU A 20 -21.96 -8.93 2.64
N SER A 21 -21.09 -9.65 1.92
CA SER A 21 -20.34 -10.77 2.49
C SER A 21 -19.37 -10.33 3.60
N ILE A 22 -18.74 -9.15 3.47
CA ILE A 22 -17.84 -8.59 4.48
C ILE A 22 -18.64 -8.21 5.72
N MET A 23 -19.76 -7.50 5.54
CA MET A 23 -20.64 -7.07 6.63
C MET A 23 -21.18 -8.27 7.42
N LYS A 24 -21.63 -9.33 6.73
CA LYS A 24 -22.10 -10.56 7.39
C LYS A 24 -21.01 -11.23 8.24
N ARG A 25 -19.76 -11.30 7.73
CA ARG A 25 -18.63 -11.85 8.51
C ARG A 25 -18.27 -10.96 9.68
N ALA A 26 -18.23 -9.65 9.50
CA ALA A 26 -17.91 -8.71 10.58
C ALA A 26 -18.90 -8.83 11.74
N ALA A 27 -20.22 -8.87 11.45
CA ALA A 27 -21.25 -9.05 12.47
C ALA A 27 -21.15 -10.40 13.21
N ALA A 28 -20.69 -11.46 12.54
CA ALA A 28 -20.49 -12.75 13.17
C ALA A 28 -19.27 -12.77 14.14
N PHE A 29 -18.23 -11.97 13.88
CA PHE A 29 -17.04 -11.88 14.74
C PHE A 29 -17.18 -10.83 15.84
N VAL A 30 -17.83 -9.71 15.55
CA VAL A 30 -17.95 -8.56 16.45
C VAL A 30 -19.41 -8.04 16.40
N PRO A 31 -20.35 -8.70 17.09
CA PRO A 31 -21.76 -8.34 17.05
C PRO A 31 -22.06 -6.93 17.56
N GLU A 32 -21.19 -6.36 18.40
CA GLU A 32 -21.35 -5.03 18.98
C GLU A 32 -21.23 -3.89 17.95
N LEU A 33 -20.78 -4.19 16.72
CA LEU A 33 -20.78 -3.22 15.62
C LEU A 33 -22.19 -2.91 15.10
N LEU A 34 -23.20 -3.71 15.43
CA LEU A 34 -24.59 -3.47 15.01
C LEU A 34 -25.21 -2.37 15.87
N THR A 35 -25.73 -1.32 15.24
CA THR A 35 -26.11 -0.07 15.93
C THR A 35 -27.54 -0.07 16.43
N ASN A 36 -28.40 -0.95 15.91
CA ASN A 36 -29.85 -0.94 16.17
C ASN A 36 -30.42 -2.35 16.47
N GLY A 37 -29.57 -3.33 16.75
CA GLY A 37 -29.97 -4.71 17.01
C GLY A 37 -30.56 -5.46 15.81
N LEU A 38 -30.56 -4.87 14.62
CA LEU A 38 -30.96 -5.54 13.38
C LEU A 38 -29.79 -6.32 12.78
N PRO A 39 -30.06 -7.41 12.06
CA PRO A 39 -29.02 -8.10 11.33
C PRO A 39 -28.52 -7.26 10.13
N PRO A 40 -27.32 -7.55 9.58
CA PRO A 40 -26.73 -6.82 8.46
C PRO A 40 -27.66 -6.64 7.26
N GLU A 41 -28.38 -7.70 6.85
CA GLU A 41 -29.33 -7.69 5.73
C GLU A 41 -30.53 -6.76 5.92
N LYS A 42 -30.79 -6.30 7.15
CA LYS A 42 -31.88 -5.36 7.47
C LYS A 42 -31.38 -3.96 7.83
N GLY A 43 -30.13 -3.63 7.48
CA GLY A 43 -29.54 -2.33 7.80
C GLY A 43 -29.06 -2.23 9.26
N GLY A 44 -28.47 -3.32 9.77
CA GLY A 44 -27.90 -3.36 11.12
C GLY A 44 -26.68 -2.46 11.35
N PHE A 45 -26.07 -1.95 10.28
CA PHE A 45 -24.90 -1.06 10.32
C PHE A 45 -25.29 0.37 9.93
N ASP A 46 -24.65 1.35 10.58
CA ASP A 46 -24.61 2.73 10.08
C ASP A 46 -23.46 2.86 9.06
N VAL A 47 -23.78 2.64 7.79
CA VAL A 47 -22.78 2.60 6.70
C VAL A 47 -22.46 4.00 6.22
N ILE A 48 -21.22 4.45 6.48
CA ILE A 48 -20.73 5.76 6.00
C ILE A 48 -20.40 5.72 4.50
N SER A 49 -19.65 4.71 4.05
CA SER A 49 -19.22 4.58 2.65
C SER A 49 -18.73 3.17 2.30
N HIS A 50 -18.71 2.85 1.00
CA HIS A 50 -18.05 1.68 0.44
C HIS A 50 -16.80 2.11 -0.33
N ASN A 51 -15.64 1.53 0.01
CA ASN A 51 -14.35 1.96 -0.52
C ASN A 51 -13.62 0.80 -1.20
N VAL A 52 -12.98 1.11 -2.34
CA VAL A 52 -12.12 0.19 -3.09
C VAL A 52 -10.73 0.81 -3.21
N GLY A 53 -9.71 0.04 -2.85
CA GLY A 53 -8.32 0.49 -2.89
C GLY A 53 -7.37 -0.60 -3.38
N PHE A 54 -6.33 -0.20 -4.11
CA PHE A 54 -5.33 -1.11 -4.65
C PHE A 54 -4.06 -1.05 -3.82
N ARG A 55 -3.72 -2.16 -3.16
CA ARG A 55 -2.47 -2.28 -2.41
C ARG A 55 -1.28 -2.25 -3.39
N PRO A 56 -0.31 -1.33 -3.23
CA PRO A 56 0.86 -1.23 -4.12
C PRO A 56 1.85 -2.34 -3.79
N SER A 57 1.54 -3.55 -4.23
CA SER A 57 2.37 -4.75 -4.02
C SER A 57 3.41 -4.87 -5.13
N ARG A 58 4.57 -5.44 -4.81
CA ARG A 58 5.62 -5.75 -5.77
C ARG A 58 6.02 -7.22 -5.69
N LYS A 59 6.21 -7.88 -6.83
CA LYS A 59 6.79 -9.23 -6.88
C LYS A 59 8.22 -9.18 -6.33
N GLY A 60 8.52 -10.04 -5.36
CA GLY A 60 9.80 -10.02 -4.65
C GLY A 60 9.85 -9.05 -3.46
N GLY A 61 8.70 -8.53 -3.01
CA GLY A 61 8.61 -7.69 -1.82
C GLY A 61 8.93 -6.22 -2.08
N ILE A 62 9.05 -5.46 -0.99
CA ILE A 62 9.39 -4.04 -1.02
C ILE A 62 10.73 -3.83 -1.73
N ARG A 63 10.83 -2.80 -2.58
CA ARG A 63 12.10 -2.33 -3.14
C ARG A 63 12.56 -1.14 -2.31
N LEU A 64 13.72 -1.30 -1.67
CA LEU A 64 14.34 -0.32 -0.79
C LEU A 64 15.84 -0.27 -1.10
N GLU A 65 16.23 0.61 -2.02
CA GLU A 65 17.61 0.69 -2.51
C GLU A 65 17.90 2.05 -3.17
N ALA A 66 19.18 2.36 -3.37
CA ALA A 66 19.63 3.52 -4.15
C ALA A 66 20.14 3.08 -5.52
N GLU A 67 19.75 3.81 -6.57
CA GLU A 67 20.15 3.60 -7.97
C GLU A 67 20.68 4.91 -8.57
N ASP A 68 21.75 4.84 -9.36
CA ASP A 68 22.25 5.99 -10.12
C ASP A 68 21.56 6.08 -11.47
N LYS A 69 20.75 7.12 -11.67
CA LYS A 69 19.99 7.32 -12.89
C LYS A 69 20.59 8.44 -13.72
N SER A 70 20.99 8.14 -14.96
CA SER A 70 21.32 9.19 -15.92
C SER A 70 20.03 9.78 -16.48
N LEU A 71 19.77 11.05 -16.18
CA LEU A 71 18.58 11.79 -16.61
C LEU A 71 19.00 13.03 -17.41
N LYS A 72 18.22 13.37 -18.44
CA LYS A 72 18.39 14.64 -19.15
C LYS A 72 17.72 15.75 -18.34
N VAL A 73 18.52 16.69 -17.84
CA VAL A 73 18.06 17.89 -17.13
C VAL A 73 18.55 19.10 -17.91
N SER A 74 17.61 19.92 -18.42
CA SER A 74 17.93 21.11 -19.24
C SER A 74 18.82 20.80 -20.45
N GLY A 75 18.53 19.70 -21.15
CA GLY A 75 19.28 19.26 -22.34
C GLY A 75 20.64 18.61 -22.06
N LYS A 76 21.11 18.58 -20.80
CA LYS A 76 22.38 17.94 -20.41
C LYS A 76 22.13 16.64 -19.66
N SER A 77 22.97 15.63 -19.90
CA SER A 77 22.93 14.37 -19.14
C SER A 77 23.51 14.60 -17.75
N LYS A 78 22.75 14.25 -16.71
CA LYS A 78 23.18 14.33 -15.31
C LYS A 78 22.88 13.01 -14.62
N VAL A 79 23.85 12.47 -13.89
CA VAL A 79 23.63 11.33 -13.01
C VAL A 79 23.02 11.84 -11.71
N LEU A 80 21.86 11.31 -11.33
CA LEU A 80 21.15 11.65 -10.12
C LEU A 80 20.88 10.41 -9.26
N PRO A 81 20.98 10.52 -7.93
CA PRO A 81 20.52 9.48 -7.02
C PRO A 81 19.00 9.28 -7.13
N LEU A 82 18.57 8.04 -7.29
CA LEU A 82 17.17 7.62 -7.18
C LEU A 82 17.04 6.63 -6.01
N TYR A 83 16.24 6.99 -5.01
CA TYR A 83 15.97 6.12 -3.86
C TYR A 83 14.59 5.48 -4.04
N HIS A 84 14.56 4.16 -4.12
CA HIS A 84 13.34 3.38 -4.23
C HIS A 84 12.83 3.04 -2.83
N ALA A 85 11.53 3.22 -2.59
CA ALA A 85 10.86 2.85 -1.34
C ALA A 85 9.38 2.52 -1.62
N TYR A 86 9.14 1.47 -2.42
CA TYR A 86 7.79 1.10 -2.86
C TYR A 86 7.56 -0.42 -2.85
N GLY A 87 6.31 -0.86 -2.89
CA GLY A 87 5.97 -2.29 -2.94
C GLY A 87 5.55 -2.90 -1.60
N ALA A 88 5.18 -2.09 -0.60
CA ALA A 88 4.85 -2.54 0.75
C ALA A 88 3.51 -3.29 0.89
N SER A 89 2.75 -3.46 -0.21
CA SER A 89 1.47 -4.18 -0.21
C SER A 89 0.52 -3.69 0.90
N GLY A 90 -0.06 -4.59 1.71
CA GLY A 90 -0.94 -4.25 2.83
C GLY A 90 -0.23 -3.77 4.10
N ALA A 91 1.11 -3.76 4.13
CA ALA A 91 1.90 -3.45 5.31
C ALA A 91 2.45 -2.01 5.33
N GLY A 92 2.08 -1.17 4.35
CA GLY A 92 2.68 0.16 4.17
C GLY A 92 2.60 1.06 5.41
N TYR A 93 1.49 1.06 6.13
CA TYR A 93 1.34 1.89 7.33
C TYR A 93 2.19 1.37 8.49
N GLN A 94 2.08 0.07 8.82
CA GLN A 94 2.81 -0.54 9.93
C GLN A 94 4.34 -0.52 9.75
N CYS A 95 4.86 -0.56 8.52
CA CYS A 95 6.31 -0.50 8.27
C CYS A 95 6.83 0.90 7.91
N SER A 96 5.95 1.91 7.82
CA SER A 96 6.28 3.23 7.25
C SER A 96 7.49 3.89 7.91
N TYR A 97 7.54 3.91 9.24
CA TYR A 97 8.61 4.57 9.98
C TYR A 97 9.97 3.90 9.78
N GLY A 98 10.03 2.56 9.89
CA GLY A 98 11.26 1.80 9.64
C GLY A 98 11.77 1.96 8.21
N VAL A 99 10.86 1.90 7.22
CA VAL A 99 11.21 2.15 5.81
C VAL A 99 11.77 3.57 5.63
N ALA A 100 11.18 4.57 6.28
CA ALA A 100 11.70 5.94 6.21
C ALA A 100 13.11 6.05 6.82
N GLN A 101 13.37 5.39 7.95
CA GLN A 101 14.70 5.34 8.57
C GLN A 101 15.74 4.67 7.66
N ASP A 102 15.37 3.59 6.98
CA ASP A 102 16.25 2.93 6.02
C ASP A 102 16.55 3.81 4.81
N VAL A 103 15.55 4.53 4.29
CA VAL A 103 15.75 5.52 3.22
C VAL A 103 16.71 6.62 3.67
N VAL A 104 16.53 7.17 4.87
CA VAL A 104 17.44 8.18 5.43
C VAL A 104 18.87 7.61 5.53
N SER A 105 19.01 6.37 5.97
CA SER A 105 20.31 5.69 6.07
C SER A 105 20.98 5.56 4.70
N LEU A 106 20.24 5.19 3.66
CA LEU A 106 20.74 5.16 2.28
C LEU A 106 21.24 6.54 1.81
N ILE A 107 20.51 7.60 2.14
CA ILE A 107 20.87 8.98 1.80
C ILE A 107 22.15 9.41 2.54
N VAL A 108 22.20 9.21 3.85
CA VAL A 108 23.34 9.60 4.69
C VAL A 108 24.61 8.86 4.27
N ASN A 109 24.52 7.54 4.07
CA ASN A 109 25.66 6.73 3.61
C ASN A 109 26.22 7.28 2.29
N ARG A 110 25.35 7.62 1.33
CA ARG A 110 25.78 8.19 0.06
C ARG A 110 26.43 9.58 0.22
N LEU A 111 25.85 10.46 1.03
CA LEU A 111 26.40 11.79 1.28
C LEU A 111 27.76 11.72 1.96
N SER A 112 27.93 10.79 2.92
CA SER A 112 29.20 10.57 3.61
C SER A 112 30.31 10.09 2.68
N LEU A 113 29.98 9.26 1.69
CA LEU A 113 30.91 8.81 0.64
C LEU A 113 31.31 9.92 -0.35
N SER A 114 30.48 10.96 -0.48
CA SER A 114 30.74 12.09 -1.39
C SER A 114 31.60 13.20 -0.77
N ALA A 115 31.88 13.14 0.54
CA ALA A 115 32.76 14.10 1.19
C ALA A 115 34.23 13.77 0.84
N LYS A 116 34.85 14.60 0.00
CA LYS A 116 36.30 14.50 -0.24
C LYS A 116 37.06 14.73 1.08
N PRO A 117 38.09 13.93 1.40
CA PRO A 117 38.99 14.28 2.49
C PRO A 117 39.62 15.64 2.18
N LYS A 118 39.67 16.51 3.20
CA LYS A 118 40.36 17.80 3.13
C LYS A 118 41.87 17.59 3.00
#